data_AF-A0AAW1YJS6-F1
#
_entry.id   AF-A0AAW1YJS6-F1
#
_cell.length_a   1.000
_cell.length_b   1.000
_cell.length_c   1.000
_cell.angle_alpha   90.00
_cell.angle_beta   90.00
_cell.angle_gamma   90.00
#
_symmetry.space_group_name_H-M   'P 1'
#
loop_
_entity.id
_entity.type
_entity.pdbx_description
1 polymer ?
#
loop_
_entity_poly.entity_id
_entity_poly.type
_entity_poly.pdbx_seq_one_letter_code
_entity_poly.pdbx_strand_id
1 'polypeptide(L)'
;MELCEGGELLDRILARYFLCAFFGGGKYTEEDARTVMIQILNVVAFCHLQGVVHRDLKPENFLFTSKDEDSQLKAIDFGLSDFVKPDERLNDIVGSARPFWARTESGIFRAVLKADPSFDETPWPSLSTEARDFVKRLLNKDPRKRMTAAQALSHPWLKNYSNVKVPLDILIFKLMKVYMRSSPLRKTALRALSKTLTVDELCYLKEQFALLEPNKNGTISLENIKTALTKNATDAMKEARIADFLASLNALQYRRMDFEEFCTATLSEGNRAIVIEELASELGLGPSVPVHAVLHDWIRHTDGKLSFLGFVKLLHGVSSRIVAKAQ
;
A
#
# COMPACT_ATOMS: atom_id res chain seq x y z
N MET A 1 10.62 -29.77 3.89
CA MET A 1 9.28 -29.17 3.76
C MET A 1 8.34 -29.91 4.70
N GLU A 2 7.40 -29.19 5.30
CA GLU A 2 6.34 -29.76 6.15
C GLU A 2 5.22 -30.34 5.29
N LEU A 3 4.65 -31.47 5.69
CA LEU A 3 3.52 -32.09 4.99
C LEU A 3 2.22 -31.34 5.31
N CYS A 4 1.47 -30.95 4.27
CA CYS A 4 0.14 -30.36 4.39
C CYS A 4 -0.91 -31.38 3.93
N GLU A 5 -1.77 -31.86 4.85
CA GLU A 5 -2.72 -32.96 4.57
C GLU A 5 -4.10 -32.49 4.08
N GLY A 6 -4.34 -31.18 4.10
CA GLY A 6 -5.64 -30.57 3.79
C GLY A 6 -5.91 -30.33 2.31
N GLY A 7 -4.92 -30.57 1.43
CA GLY A 7 -5.04 -30.38 -0.01
C GLY A 7 -5.00 -28.92 -0.46
N GLU A 8 -5.22 -28.70 -1.75
CA GLU A 8 -5.14 -27.39 -2.40
C GLU A 8 -6.37 -26.52 -2.09
N LEU A 9 -6.16 -25.21 -2.03
CA LEU A 9 -7.25 -24.24 -1.88
C LEU A 9 -8.24 -24.33 -3.05
N LEU A 10 -7.75 -24.49 -4.28
CA LEU A 10 -8.60 -24.57 -5.46
C LEU A 10 -9.59 -25.74 -5.35
N ASP A 11 -9.10 -26.92 -4.97
CA ASP A 11 -9.92 -28.13 -4.82
C ASP A 11 -11.02 -27.93 -3.79
N ARG A 12 -10.70 -27.26 -2.67
CA ARG A 12 -11.68 -27.00 -1.60
C ARG A 12 -12.78 -26.03 -2.03
N ILE A 13 -12.42 -25.00 -2.80
CA ILE A 13 -13.38 -24.06 -3.39
C ILE A 13 -14.28 -24.79 -4.40
N LEU A 14 -13.69 -25.59 -5.29
CA LEU A 14 -14.43 -26.35 -6.30
C LEU A 14 -15.36 -27.38 -5.66
N ALA A 15 -14.92 -28.10 -4.63
CA ALA A 15 -15.74 -29.08 -3.91
C ALA A 15 -17.03 -28.44 -3.36
N ARG A 16 -16.95 -27.24 -2.76
CA ARG A 16 -18.14 -26.51 -2.29
C ARG A 16 -19.05 -26.08 -3.44
N TYR A 17 -18.48 -25.64 -4.57
CA TYR A 17 -19.27 -25.28 -5.75
C TYR A 17 -20.00 -26.50 -6.35
N PHE A 18 -19.31 -27.63 -6.51
CA PHE A 18 -19.89 -28.88 -7.00
C PHE A 18 -20.98 -29.42 -6.07
N LEU A 19 -20.73 -29.44 -4.75
CA LEU A 19 -21.72 -29.86 -3.76
C LEU A 19 -22.99 -28.99 -3.83
N CYS A 20 -22.83 -27.67 -4.00
CA CYS A 20 -23.96 -26.78 -4.18
C CYS A 20 -24.74 -27.05 -5.47
N ALA A 21 -24.04 -27.20 -6.60
CA ALA A 21 -24.67 -27.36 -7.90
C ALA A 21 -25.41 -28.69 -8.09
N PHE A 22 -24.91 -29.78 -7.49
CA PHE A 22 -25.42 -31.14 -7.75
C PHE A 22 -26.16 -31.77 -6.57
N PHE A 23 -25.89 -31.34 -5.34
CA PHE A 23 -26.41 -31.99 -4.13
C PHE A 23 -27.13 -31.02 -3.18
N GLY A 24 -27.36 -29.77 -3.59
CA GLY A 24 -28.01 -28.76 -2.76
C GLY A 24 -27.19 -28.31 -1.54
N GLY A 25 -25.86 -28.53 -1.58
CA GLY A 25 -24.94 -28.05 -0.54
C GLY A 25 -24.88 -26.52 -0.42
N GLY A 26 -24.31 -26.02 0.67
CA GLY A 26 -24.15 -24.58 0.90
C GLY A 26 -23.33 -23.90 -0.21
N LYS A 27 -23.80 -22.74 -0.69
CA LYS A 27 -23.06 -21.90 -1.64
C LYS A 27 -21.76 -21.40 -1.01
N TYR A 28 -20.69 -21.28 -1.80
CA TYR A 28 -19.49 -20.55 -1.38
C TYR A 28 -19.84 -19.06 -1.20
N THR A 29 -19.69 -18.55 0.01
CA THR A 29 -20.18 -17.22 0.41
C THR A 29 -19.07 -16.16 0.45
N GLU A 30 -19.46 -14.89 0.60
CA GLU A 30 -18.49 -13.82 0.90
C GLU A 30 -17.75 -14.03 2.22
N GLU A 31 -18.38 -14.68 3.20
CA GLU A 31 -17.74 -15.00 4.47
C GLU A 31 -16.63 -16.05 4.31
N ASP A 32 -16.88 -17.07 3.50
CA ASP A 32 -15.86 -18.06 3.13
C ASP A 32 -14.69 -17.39 2.39
N ALA A 33 -15.00 -16.51 1.43
CA ALA A 33 -14.01 -15.76 0.68
C ALA A 33 -13.17 -14.86 1.60
N ARG A 34 -13.80 -14.20 2.58
CA ARG A 34 -13.12 -13.33 3.56
C ARG A 34 -12.11 -14.12 4.38
N THR A 35 -12.50 -15.27 4.91
CA THR A 35 -11.62 -16.14 5.73
C THR A 35 -10.37 -16.56 4.96
N VAL A 36 -10.53 -16.97 3.70
CA VAL A 36 -9.41 -17.34 2.83
C VAL A 36 -8.54 -16.11 2.50
N MET A 37 -9.17 -14.99 2.13
CA MET A 37 -8.44 -13.78 1.74
C MET A 37 -7.60 -13.19 2.88
N ILE A 38 -8.08 -13.25 4.13
CA ILE A 38 -7.30 -12.82 5.30
C ILE A 38 -6.02 -13.65 5.42
N GLN A 39 -6.10 -14.97 5.27
CA GLN A 39 -4.94 -15.85 5.35
C GLN A 39 -3.94 -15.57 4.22
N ILE A 40 -4.42 -15.46 2.98
CA ILE A 40 -3.58 -15.12 1.81
C ILE A 40 -2.88 -13.76 2.02
N LEU A 41 -3.63 -12.73 2.40
CA LEU A 41 -3.07 -11.40 2.59
C LEU A 41 -2.07 -11.33 3.74
N ASN A 42 -2.27 -12.09 4.82
CA ASN A 42 -1.29 -12.19 5.90
C ASN A 42 0.04 -12.80 5.41
N VAL A 43 -0.03 -13.88 4.61
CA VAL A 43 1.16 -14.48 4.01
C VAL A 43 1.87 -13.50 3.10
N VAL A 44 1.14 -12.80 2.23
CA VAL A 44 1.70 -11.83 1.28
C VAL A 44 2.30 -10.62 2.00
N ALA A 45 1.61 -10.06 2.99
CA ALA A 45 2.11 -8.95 3.79
C ALA A 45 3.38 -9.33 4.55
N PHE A 46 3.43 -10.55 5.10
CA PHE A 46 4.62 -11.08 5.74
C PHE A 46 5.79 -11.20 4.75
N CYS A 47 5.58 -11.83 3.59
CA CYS A 47 6.62 -11.94 2.55
C CYS A 47 7.16 -10.56 2.15
N HIS A 48 6.26 -9.60 1.89
CA HIS A 48 6.64 -8.24 1.52
C HIS A 48 7.44 -7.54 2.63
N LEU A 49 7.12 -7.76 3.90
CA LEU A 49 7.89 -7.24 5.03
C LEU A 49 9.30 -7.84 5.09
N GLN A 50 9.45 -9.12 4.71
CA GLN A 50 10.77 -9.76 4.55
C GLN A 50 11.52 -9.31 3.29
N GLY A 51 10.92 -8.46 2.45
CA GLY A 51 11.51 -8.06 1.17
C GLY A 51 11.42 -9.14 0.08
N VAL A 52 10.52 -10.11 0.22
CA VAL A 52 10.27 -11.19 -0.74
C VAL A 52 8.98 -10.92 -1.50
N VAL A 53 8.99 -11.10 -2.81
CA VAL A 53 7.79 -11.13 -3.65
C VAL A 53 7.58 -12.52 -4.21
N HIS A 54 6.39 -13.10 -4.00
CA HIS A 54 6.09 -14.47 -4.42
C HIS A 54 6.01 -14.65 -5.94
N ARG A 55 5.49 -13.63 -6.65
CA ARG A 55 5.35 -13.56 -8.13
C ARG A 55 4.40 -14.57 -8.78
N ASP A 56 4.08 -15.70 -8.15
CA ASP A 56 3.11 -16.69 -8.64
C ASP A 56 1.98 -16.99 -7.64
N LEU A 57 1.22 -15.97 -7.25
CA LEU A 57 0.08 -16.14 -6.34
C LEU A 57 -1.13 -16.68 -7.11
N LYS A 58 -1.51 -17.92 -6.83
CA LYS A 58 -2.68 -18.61 -7.39
C LYS A 58 -3.22 -19.63 -6.39
N PRO A 59 -4.53 -19.97 -6.40
CA PRO A 59 -5.11 -20.91 -5.43
C PRO A 59 -4.39 -22.27 -5.33
N GLU A 60 -3.83 -22.75 -6.43
CA GLU A 60 -3.05 -23.99 -6.51
C GLU A 60 -1.77 -23.92 -5.65
N ASN A 61 -1.21 -22.73 -5.47
CA ASN A 61 0.00 -22.50 -4.66
C ASN A 61 -0.31 -22.26 -3.18
N PHE A 62 -1.50 -22.64 -2.71
CA PHE A 62 -1.87 -22.58 -1.31
C PHE A 62 -2.46 -23.91 -0.83
N LEU A 63 -1.87 -24.48 0.23
CA LEU A 63 -2.28 -25.74 0.82
C LEU A 63 -2.85 -25.53 2.23
N PHE A 64 -3.85 -26.33 2.59
CA PHE A 64 -4.33 -26.43 3.97
C PHE A 64 -3.47 -27.41 4.78
N THR A 65 -3.12 -27.05 6.01
CA THR A 65 -2.31 -27.91 6.88
C THR A 65 -3.02 -29.21 7.27
N SER A 66 -4.34 -29.19 7.39
CA SER A 66 -5.21 -30.30 7.79
C SER A 66 -6.56 -30.24 7.05
N LYS A 67 -7.39 -31.26 7.24
CA LYS A 67 -8.73 -31.35 6.62
C LYS A 67 -9.81 -30.56 7.37
N ASP A 68 -9.48 -29.96 8.51
CA ASP A 68 -10.41 -29.23 9.37
C ASP A 68 -10.91 -27.94 8.72
N GLU A 69 -12.14 -27.52 9.00
CA GLU A 69 -12.74 -26.35 8.34
C GLU A 69 -11.99 -25.04 8.63
N ASP A 70 -11.40 -24.91 9.82
CA ASP A 70 -10.58 -23.79 10.29
C ASP A 70 -9.08 -23.95 10.00
N SER A 71 -8.72 -24.95 9.18
CA SER A 71 -7.34 -25.27 8.87
C SER A 71 -6.57 -24.09 8.30
N GLN A 72 -5.31 -23.98 8.70
CA GLN A 72 -4.42 -22.90 8.30
C GLN A 72 -3.93 -23.09 6.87
N LEU A 73 -3.84 -22.00 6.13
CA LEU A 73 -3.37 -21.95 4.76
C LEU A 73 -1.87 -21.63 4.73
N LYS A 74 -1.11 -22.39 3.95
CA LYS A 74 0.32 -22.17 3.70
C LYS A 74 0.56 -21.93 2.22
N ALA A 75 1.29 -20.87 1.89
CA ALA A 75 1.80 -20.69 0.53
C ALA A 75 2.92 -21.70 0.25
N ILE A 76 2.90 -22.24 -0.96
CA ILE A 76 3.92 -23.12 -1.49
C ILE A 76 4.45 -22.56 -2.81
N ASP A 77 5.54 -23.15 -3.30
CA ASP A 77 6.14 -22.83 -4.59
C ASP A 77 6.68 -21.39 -4.73
N PHE A 78 7.80 -21.15 -4.03
CA PHE A 78 8.60 -19.94 -4.16
C PHE A 78 9.58 -20.01 -5.35
N GLY A 79 9.40 -20.93 -6.31
CA GLY A 79 10.32 -21.14 -7.43
C GLY A 79 10.45 -19.94 -8.39
N LEU A 80 9.41 -19.09 -8.44
CA LEU A 80 9.40 -17.83 -9.19
C LEU A 80 9.58 -16.60 -8.29
N SER A 81 9.78 -16.79 -6.99
CA SER A 81 9.92 -15.68 -6.04
C SER A 81 11.24 -14.94 -6.25
N ASP A 82 11.28 -13.69 -5.80
CA ASP A 82 12.47 -12.86 -5.88
C ASP A 82 12.57 -11.91 -4.68
N PHE A 83 13.78 -11.44 -4.42
CA PHE A 83 14.03 -10.40 -3.43
C PHE A 83 13.87 -9.02 -4.05
N VAL A 84 13.18 -8.14 -3.35
CA VAL A 84 13.04 -6.74 -3.76
C VAL A 84 14.40 -6.05 -3.62
N LYS A 85 15.00 -5.69 -4.76
CA LYS A 85 16.23 -4.90 -4.79
C LYS A 85 15.90 -3.40 -4.71
N PRO A 86 16.70 -2.62 -3.95
CA PRO A 86 16.55 -1.16 -3.94
C PRO A 86 16.63 -0.57 -5.35
N ASP A 87 15.70 0.32 -5.68
CA ASP A 87 15.67 1.10 -6.93
C ASP A 87 15.47 0.30 -8.24
N GLU A 88 15.23 -1.01 -8.15
CA GLU A 88 14.87 -1.85 -9.30
C GLU A 88 13.35 -2.05 -9.41
N ARG A 89 12.85 -2.03 -10.64
CA ARG A 89 11.49 -2.48 -10.96
C ARG A 89 11.56 -3.88 -11.54
N LEU A 90 10.74 -4.78 -10.98
CA LEU A 90 10.48 -6.06 -11.61
C LEU A 90 9.60 -5.80 -12.84
N ASN A 91 10.22 -5.92 -14.02
CA ASN A 91 9.55 -5.68 -15.30
C ASN A 91 9.09 -6.98 -15.96
N ASP A 92 9.51 -8.13 -15.43
CA ASP A 92 9.07 -9.44 -15.93
C ASP A 92 7.56 -9.59 -15.68
N ILE A 93 6.85 -9.90 -16.75
CA ILE A 93 5.42 -10.23 -16.66
C ILE A 93 5.32 -11.69 -16.25
N VAL A 94 4.79 -11.91 -15.06
CA VAL A 94 4.54 -13.21 -14.44
C VAL A 94 3.10 -13.26 -13.93
N GLY A 95 2.45 -14.42 -13.98
CA GLY A 95 1.09 -14.61 -13.49
C GLY A 95 0.23 -15.51 -14.38
N SER A 96 -0.99 -15.80 -13.91
CA SER A 96 -1.95 -16.68 -14.59
C SER A 96 -2.98 -15.91 -15.42
N ALA A 97 -3.68 -16.61 -16.32
CA ALA A 97 -4.61 -16.03 -17.29
C ALA A 97 -5.96 -15.54 -16.73
N ARG A 98 -6.20 -15.61 -15.41
CA ARG A 98 -7.49 -15.23 -14.80
C ARG A 98 -7.29 -13.97 -13.94
N PRO A 99 -8.23 -12.99 -13.91
CA PRO A 99 -9.58 -12.96 -14.50
C PRO A 99 -9.63 -12.51 -15.98
N PHE A 100 -8.49 -12.29 -16.62
CA PHE A 100 -8.41 -11.68 -17.95
C PHE A 100 -8.33 -12.72 -19.07
N TRP A 101 -9.47 -13.12 -19.63
CA TRP A 101 -9.50 -14.13 -20.69
C TRP A 101 -9.31 -13.52 -22.09
N ALA A 102 -8.53 -14.19 -22.94
CA ALA A 102 -8.52 -13.96 -24.38
C ALA A 102 -8.14 -15.24 -25.14
N ARG A 103 -8.40 -15.25 -26.45
CA ARG A 103 -8.11 -16.41 -27.33
C ARG A 103 -6.62 -16.71 -27.53
N THR A 104 -5.73 -15.79 -27.18
CA THR A 104 -4.27 -15.92 -27.32
C THR A 104 -3.57 -15.39 -26.08
N GLU A 105 -2.36 -15.87 -25.80
CA GLU A 105 -1.52 -15.34 -24.72
C GLU A 105 -1.32 -13.83 -24.87
N SER A 106 -1.02 -13.35 -26.09
CA SER A 106 -0.94 -11.91 -26.41
C SER A 106 -2.22 -11.13 -26.11
N GLY A 107 -3.39 -11.76 -26.25
CA GLY A 107 -4.67 -11.17 -25.87
C GLY A 107 -4.85 -11.10 -24.35
N ILE A 108 -4.47 -12.17 -23.63
CA ILE A 108 -4.49 -12.23 -22.16
C ILE A 108 -3.56 -11.14 -21.62
N PHE A 109 -2.34 -11.03 -22.14
CA PHE A 109 -1.38 -9.99 -21.77
C PHE A 109 -1.94 -8.59 -21.99
N ARG A 110 -2.60 -8.34 -23.13
CA ARG A 110 -3.22 -7.03 -23.40
C ARG A 110 -4.35 -6.72 -22.43
N ALA A 111 -5.17 -7.71 -22.08
CA ALA A 111 -6.26 -7.55 -21.13
C ALA A 111 -5.72 -7.32 -19.70
N VAL A 112 -4.72 -8.09 -19.26
CA VAL A 112 -4.02 -7.89 -17.98
C VAL A 112 -3.42 -6.49 -17.90
N LEU A 113 -2.82 -5.98 -18.97
CA LEU A 113 -2.15 -4.68 -18.96
C LEU A 113 -3.10 -3.49 -19.14
N LYS A 114 -4.17 -3.64 -19.92
CA LYS A 114 -4.95 -2.48 -20.42
C LYS A 114 -6.46 -2.55 -20.21
N ALA A 115 -7.04 -3.72 -19.98
CA ALA A 115 -8.49 -3.83 -19.78
C ALA A 115 -8.85 -3.61 -18.31
N ASP A 116 -9.87 -2.80 -18.08
CA ASP A 116 -10.52 -2.73 -16.77
C ASP A 116 -11.32 -4.02 -16.53
N PRO A 117 -11.29 -4.59 -15.31
CA PRO A 117 -12.12 -5.74 -14.99
C PRO A 117 -13.61 -5.34 -15.07
N SER A 118 -14.43 -6.13 -15.77
CA SER A 118 -15.89 -5.95 -15.77
C SER A 118 -16.50 -6.53 -14.50
N PHE A 119 -17.49 -5.82 -13.95
CA PHE A 119 -18.25 -6.20 -12.77
C PHE A 119 -19.76 -6.22 -13.06
N ASP A 120 -20.12 -6.30 -14.34
CA ASP A 120 -21.52 -6.16 -14.79
C ASP A 120 -22.22 -7.52 -14.87
N GLU A 121 -21.46 -8.59 -15.08
CA GLU A 121 -21.96 -9.96 -15.19
C GLU A 121 -22.00 -10.67 -13.83
N THR A 122 -22.92 -11.63 -13.69
CA THR A 122 -22.98 -12.50 -12.50
C THR A 122 -21.64 -13.20 -12.24
N PRO A 123 -21.18 -13.31 -10.99
CA PRO A 123 -21.92 -13.03 -9.75
C PRO A 123 -21.83 -11.59 -9.23
N TRP A 124 -21.09 -10.68 -9.88
CA TRP A 124 -20.74 -9.37 -9.32
C TRP A 124 -21.92 -8.48 -8.88
N PRO A 125 -23.06 -8.41 -9.61
CA PRO A 125 -24.23 -7.66 -9.15
C PRO A 125 -24.83 -8.18 -7.84
N SER A 126 -24.63 -9.46 -7.51
CA SER A 126 -25.17 -10.08 -6.28
C SER A 126 -24.27 -9.88 -5.05
N LEU A 127 -23.04 -9.42 -5.22
CA LEU A 127 -22.09 -9.21 -4.12
C LEU A 127 -22.29 -7.84 -3.45
N SER A 128 -21.73 -7.68 -2.25
CA SER A 128 -21.68 -6.40 -1.54
C SER A 128 -20.89 -5.33 -2.33
N THR A 129 -21.23 -4.06 -2.08
CA THR A 129 -20.47 -2.92 -2.62
C THR A 129 -19.02 -2.93 -2.16
N GLU A 130 -18.80 -3.35 -0.92
CA GLU A 130 -17.52 -3.47 -0.25
C GLU A 130 -16.65 -4.55 -0.90
N ALA A 131 -17.23 -5.71 -1.26
CA ALA A 131 -16.51 -6.76 -1.98
C ALA A 131 -16.03 -6.28 -3.36
N ARG A 132 -16.92 -5.61 -4.11
CA ARG A 132 -16.56 -5.05 -5.42
C ARG A 132 -15.49 -3.97 -5.29
N ASP A 133 -15.59 -3.07 -4.32
CA ASP A 133 -14.59 -2.02 -4.08
C ASP A 133 -13.23 -2.62 -3.70
N PHE A 134 -13.22 -3.62 -2.81
CA PHE A 134 -12.03 -4.35 -2.40
C PHE A 134 -11.26 -4.93 -3.60
N VAL A 135 -11.97 -5.66 -4.48
CA VAL A 135 -11.37 -6.25 -5.68
C VAL A 135 -10.88 -5.17 -6.65
N LYS A 136 -11.65 -4.10 -6.88
CA LYS A 136 -11.24 -2.97 -7.75
C LYS A 136 -9.93 -2.33 -7.28
N ARG A 137 -9.77 -2.13 -5.98
CA ARG A 137 -8.56 -1.53 -5.40
C ARG A 137 -7.34 -2.46 -5.47
N LEU A 138 -7.53 -3.78 -5.37
CA LEU A 138 -6.47 -4.78 -5.59
C LEU A 138 -6.07 -4.88 -7.08
N LEU A 139 -7.03 -4.74 -8.00
CA LEU A 139 -6.80 -4.80 -9.44
C LEU A 139 -6.43 -3.45 -10.07
N ASN A 140 -6.12 -2.43 -9.27
CA ASN A 140 -5.73 -1.12 -9.77
C ASN A 140 -4.46 -1.23 -10.64
N LYS A 141 -4.53 -0.71 -11.87
CA LYS A 141 -3.42 -0.78 -12.83
C LYS A 141 -2.24 0.08 -12.42
N ASP A 142 -2.46 1.22 -11.75
CA ASP A 142 -1.38 2.04 -11.21
C ASP A 142 -0.85 1.39 -9.92
N PRO A 143 0.38 0.84 -9.90
CA PRO A 143 0.91 0.16 -8.72
C PRO A 143 1.06 1.08 -7.51
N ARG A 144 1.10 2.40 -7.72
CA ARG A 144 1.18 3.40 -6.63
C ARG A 144 -0.17 3.64 -5.96
N LYS A 145 -1.26 3.27 -6.63
CA LYS A 145 -2.64 3.38 -6.14
C LYS A 145 -3.21 2.03 -5.73
N ARG A 146 -2.59 0.93 -6.15
CA ARG A 146 -2.94 -0.43 -5.75
C ARG A 146 -2.67 -0.61 -4.25
N MET A 147 -3.64 -1.19 -3.54
CA MET A 147 -3.47 -1.49 -2.12
C MET A 147 -2.30 -2.46 -1.91
N THR A 148 -1.49 -2.22 -0.89
CA THR A 148 -0.61 -3.24 -0.32
C THR A 148 -1.45 -4.32 0.36
N ALA A 149 -0.86 -5.48 0.65
CA ALA A 149 -1.57 -6.53 1.38
C ALA A 149 -1.97 -6.09 2.81
N ALA A 150 -1.13 -5.28 3.47
CA ALA A 150 -1.45 -4.68 4.78
C ALA A 150 -2.62 -3.68 4.67
N GLN A 151 -2.63 -2.80 3.66
CA GLN A 151 -3.76 -1.90 3.42
C GLN A 151 -5.04 -2.68 3.10
N ALA A 152 -4.95 -3.75 2.31
CA ALA A 152 -6.08 -4.61 1.99
C ALA A 152 -6.68 -5.27 3.24
N LEU A 153 -5.86 -5.72 4.20
CA LEU A 153 -6.31 -6.25 5.49
C LEU A 153 -7.10 -5.23 6.32
N SER A 154 -6.84 -3.93 6.14
CA SER A 154 -7.57 -2.84 6.81
C SER A 154 -8.87 -2.43 6.11
N HIS A 155 -9.18 -2.99 4.93
CA HIS A 155 -10.33 -2.60 4.13
C HIS A 155 -11.66 -2.96 4.83
N PRO A 156 -12.73 -2.14 4.72
CA PRO A 156 -14.01 -2.38 5.38
C PRO A 156 -14.61 -3.76 5.12
N TRP A 157 -14.45 -4.29 3.90
CA TRP A 157 -14.91 -5.63 3.53
C TRP A 157 -14.35 -6.75 4.43
N LEU A 158 -13.14 -6.59 4.98
CA LEU A 158 -12.52 -7.55 5.91
C LEU A 158 -12.67 -7.09 7.37
N LYS A 159 -12.31 -5.84 7.65
CA LYS A 159 -12.18 -5.28 9.01
C LYS A 159 -13.49 -5.22 9.78
N ASN A 160 -14.61 -4.98 9.11
CA ASN A 160 -15.91 -4.85 9.78
C ASN A 160 -16.50 -6.20 10.23
N TYR A 161 -15.94 -7.31 9.74
CA TYR A 161 -16.50 -8.67 9.92
C TYR A 161 -15.56 -9.61 10.66
N SER A 162 -14.33 -9.18 10.94
CA SER A 162 -13.33 -9.99 11.61
C SER A 162 -12.34 -9.10 12.33
N ASN A 163 -11.82 -9.57 13.47
CA ASN A 163 -10.78 -8.86 14.21
C ASN A 163 -9.41 -9.07 13.54
N VAL A 164 -9.24 -8.49 12.35
CA VAL A 164 -8.02 -8.60 11.56
C VAL A 164 -6.94 -7.71 12.17
N LYS A 165 -5.80 -8.32 12.51
CA LYS A 165 -4.61 -7.56 12.88
C LYS A 165 -3.88 -7.15 11.61
N VAL A 166 -3.74 -5.84 11.41
CA VAL A 166 -2.99 -5.30 10.28
C VAL A 166 -1.49 -5.39 10.60
N PRO A 167 -0.67 -6.07 9.77
CA PRO A 167 0.77 -6.14 9.99
C PRO A 167 1.47 -4.83 9.60
N LEU A 168 2.76 -4.73 9.95
CA LEU A 168 3.61 -3.63 9.48
C LEU A 168 3.71 -3.66 7.95
N ASP A 169 3.47 -2.52 7.32
CA ASP A 169 3.57 -2.37 5.88
C ASP A 169 4.96 -1.90 5.46
N ILE A 170 5.63 -2.68 4.62
CA ILE A 170 6.94 -2.32 4.07
C ILE A 170 6.93 -0.99 3.31
N LEU A 171 5.78 -0.59 2.74
CA LEU A 171 5.62 0.68 2.05
C LEU A 171 5.87 1.87 2.97
N ILE A 172 5.49 1.79 4.24
CA ILE A 172 5.69 2.84 5.26
C ILE A 172 7.17 3.19 5.34
N PHE A 173 8.02 2.18 5.48
CA PHE A 173 9.47 2.35 5.58
C PHE A 173 10.09 2.90 4.28
N LYS A 174 9.58 2.45 3.13
CA LYS A 174 10.01 2.96 1.81
C LYS A 174 9.68 4.45 1.65
N LEU A 175 8.47 4.84 2.00
CA LEU A 175 8.02 6.24 1.89
C LEU A 175 8.77 7.14 2.87
N MET A 176 8.95 6.69 4.13
CA MET A 176 9.76 7.42 5.11
C MET A 176 11.17 7.68 4.61
N LYS A 177 11.85 6.67 4.02
CA LYS A 177 13.19 6.85 3.44
C LYS A 177 13.21 7.91 2.34
N VAL A 178 12.21 7.91 1.45
CA VAL A 178 12.06 8.93 0.39
C VAL A 178 11.81 10.31 0.98
N TYR A 179 10.88 10.42 1.95
CA TYR A 179 10.59 11.67 2.64
C TYR A 179 11.84 12.25 3.32
N MET A 180 12.63 11.42 3.99
CA MET A 180 13.81 11.88 4.72
C MET A 180 14.87 12.50 3.80
N ARG A 181 15.02 11.96 2.60
CA ARG A 181 15.91 12.46 1.54
C ARG A 181 15.30 13.59 0.70
N SER A 182 14.03 13.91 0.91
CA SER A 182 13.32 14.94 0.13
C SER A 182 13.79 16.34 0.50
N SER A 183 13.76 17.26 -0.47
CA SER A 183 14.04 18.68 -0.25
C SER A 183 13.10 19.27 0.79
N PRO A 184 13.49 20.36 1.51
CA PRO A 184 12.63 21.03 2.47
C PRO A 184 11.25 21.35 1.89
N LEU A 185 11.23 21.81 0.65
CA LEU A 185 10.01 22.11 -0.05
C LEU A 185 9.09 20.90 -0.26
N ARG A 186 9.64 19.78 -0.73
CA ARG A 186 8.85 18.57 -0.94
C ARG A 186 8.24 18.10 0.39
N LYS A 187 8.96 18.28 1.51
CA LYS A 187 8.42 18.01 2.85
C LYS A 187 7.26 18.94 3.22
N THR A 188 7.38 20.24 2.91
CA THR A 188 6.31 21.24 3.09
C THR A 188 5.06 20.89 2.29
N ALA A 189 5.23 20.55 1.00
CA ALA A 189 4.12 20.14 0.14
C ALA A 189 3.44 18.85 0.64
N LEU A 190 4.22 17.87 1.09
CA LEU A 190 3.68 16.65 1.68
C LEU A 190 2.92 16.94 2.98
N ARG A 191 3.35 17.91 3.79
CA ARG A 191 2.64 18.28 5.03
C ARG A 191 1.28 18.92 4.73
N ALA A 192 1.22 19.78 3.71
CA ALA A 192 -0.04 20.33 3.23
C ALA A 192 -0.98 19.20 2.75
N LEU A 193 -0.46 18.20 2.04
CA LEU A 193 -1.24 17.06 1.57
C LEU A 193 -1.67 16.11 2.71
N SER A 194 -0.90 15.96 3.78
CA SER A 194 -1.30 15.10 4.90
C SER A 194 -2.52 15.63 5.66
N LYS A 195 -2.83 16.92 5.56
CA LYS A 195 -4.05 17.50 6.14
C LYS A 195 -5.32 17.10 5.39
N THR A 196 -5.18 16.60 4.15
CA THR A 196 -6.31 16.11 3.34
C THR A 196 -6.48 14.60 3.44
N LEU A 197 -5.88 13.95 4.44
CA LEU A 197 -6.06 12.52 4.68
C LEU A 197 -7.51 12.22 5.09
N THR A 198 -8.05 11.12 4.57
CA THR A 198 -9.37 10.66 4.99
C THR A 198 -9.32 10.03 6.39
N VAL A 199 -10.49 9.87 7.02
CA VAL A 199 -10.59 9.22 8.34
C VAL A 199 -10.03 7.80 8.31
N ASP A 200 -10.34 7.03 7.26
CA ASP A 200 -9.85 5.65 7.11
C ASP A 200 -8.32 5.60 6.96
N GLU A 201 -7.76 6.54 6.19
CA GLU A 201 -6.30 6.65 6.03
C GLU A 201 -5.61 7.02 7.34
N LEU A 202 -6.17 7.96 8.10
CA LEU A 202 -5.66 8.31 9.43
C LEU A 202 -5.75 7.14 10.40
N CYS A 203 -6.85 6.37 10.39
CA CYS A 203 -7.00 5.18 11.22
C CYS A 203 -5.92 4.13 10.88
N TYR A 204 -5.70 3.86 9.59
CA TYR A 204 -4.65 2.96 9.14
C TYR A 204 -3.25 3.43 9.57
N LEU A 205 -2.93 4.72 9.39
CA LEU A 205 -1.65 5.27 9.79
C LEU A 205 -1.46 5.28 11.32
N LYS A 206 -2.52 5.48 12.10
CA LYS A 206 -2.47 5.32 13.56
C LYS A 206 -2.11 3.90 13.97
N GLU A 207 -2.70 2.89 13.32
CA GLU A 207 -2.36 1.49 13.57
C GLU A 207 -0.89 1.20 13.22
N GLN A 208 -0.42 1.67 12.06
CA GLN A 208 0.99 1.52 11.66
C GLN A 208 1.95 2.23 12.63
N PHE A 209 1.62 3.44 13.08
CA PHE A 209 2.43 4.19 14.05
C PHE A 209 2.48 3.49 15.41
N ALA A 210 1.36 2.91 15.86
CA ALA A 210 1.30 2.15 17.11
C ALA A 210 2.16 0.88 17.07
N LEU A 211 2.24 0.19 15.91
CA LEU A 211 3.10 -0.98 15.71
C LEU A 211 4.60 -0.66 15.82
N LEU A 212 4.99 0.61 15.66
CA LEU A 212 6.36 1.07 15.90
C LEU A 212 6.64 1.35 17.38
N GLU A 213 5.65 1.18 18.26
CA GLU A 213 5.79 1.36 19.71
C GLU A 213 6.43 2.72 20.07
N PRO A 214 5.74 3.86 19.84
CA PRO A 214 6.28 5.20 20.09
C PRO A 214 6.74 5.37 21.54
N ASN A 215 7.78 6.18 21.72
CA ASN A 215 8.31 6.48 23.05
C ASN A 215 7.27 7.24 23.89
N LYS A 216 7.49 7.31 25.21
CA LYS A 216 6.59 8.03 26.15
C LYS A 216 6.32 9.49 25.78
N ASN A 217 7.18 10.11 24.98
CA ASN A 217 7.02 11.47 24.48
C ASN A 217 6.18 11.57 23.18
N GLY A 218 5.55 10.47 22.73
CA GLY A 218 4.72 10.43 21.53
C GLY A 218 5.49 10.39 20.21
N THR A 219 6.81 10.17 20.23
CA THR A 219 7.64 10.15 19.02
C THR A 219 8.27 8.79 18.77
N ILE A 220 8.45 8.44 17.49
CA ILE A 220 9.25 7.29 17.05
C ILE A 220 10.67 7.75 16.69
N SER A 221 11.62 6.84 16.82
CA SER A 221 13.03 7.02 16.49
C SER A 221 13.55 5.87 15.62
N LEU A 222 14.81 5.97 15.18
CA LEU A 222 15.47 4.87 14.47
C LEU A 222 15.47 3.55 15.27
N GLU A 223 15.55 3.63 16.60
CA GLU A 223 15.56 2.44 17.46
C GLU A 223 14.21 1.73 17.49
N ASN A 224 13.12 2.50 17.46
CA ASN A 224 11.76 1.97 17.36
C ASN A 224 11.58 1.20 16.04
N ILE A 225 12.05 1.78 14.92
CA ILE A 225 12.01 1.14 13.61
C ILE A 225 12.86 -0.15 13.58
N LYS A 226 14.09 -0.10 14.12
CA LYS A 226 14.98 -1.28 14.21
C LYS A 226 14.35 -2.39 15.04
N THR A 227 13.82 -2.06 16.20
CA THR A 227 13.13 -3.02 17.08
C THR A 227 11.94 -3.65 16.39
N ALA A 228 11.09 -2.83 15.75
CA ALA A 228 9.91 -3.30 15.03
C ALA A 228 10.26 -4.25 13.87
N LEU A 229 11.28 -3.93 13.07
CA LEU A 229 11.73 -4.80 11.97
C LEU A 229 12.39 -6.08 12.49
N THR A 230 13.23 -5.98 13.52
CA THR A 230 13.93 -7.14 14.10
C THR A 230 12.96 -8.13 14.74
N LYS A 231 11.91 -7.63 15.41
CA LYS A 231 10.83 -8.45 16.00
C LYS A 231 10.09 -9.30 14.96
N ASN A 232 10.08 -8.86 13.70
CA ASN A 232 9.42 -9.54 12.60
C ASN A 232 10.42 -10.20 11.63
N ALA A 233 11.72 -10.18 11.93
CA ALA A 233 12.76 -10.63 11.02
C ALA A 233 12.87 -12.15 10.97
N THR A 234 13.05 -12.68 9.76
CA THR A 234 13.49 -14.05 9.50
C THR A 234 14.85 -14.06 8.80
N ASP A 235 15.41 -15.24 8.52
CA ASP A 235 16.65 -15.32 7.75
C ASP A 235 16.50 -14.73 6.33
N ALA A 236 15.30 -14.81 5.72
CA ALA A 236 15.02 -14.18 4.43
C ALA A 236 15.22 -12.65 4.45
N MET A 237 14.92 -11.99 5.58
CA MET A 237 15.13 -10.55 5.72
C MET A 237 16.63 -10.16 5.69
N LYS A 238 17.53 -11.06 6.13
CA LYS A 238 18.98 -10.84 6.04
C LYS A 238 19.45 -10.85 4.58
N GLU A 239 18.92 -11.76 3.77
CA GLU A 239 19.23 -11.87 2.35
C GLU A 239 18.62 -10.73 1.52
N ALA A 240 17.43 -10.24 1.91
CA ALA A 240 16.71 -9.16 1.23
C ALA A 240 17.35 -7.75 1.36
N ARG A 241 18.58 -7.64 1.86
CA ARG A 241 19.31 -6.37 2.06
C ARG A 241 18.58 -5.35 2.94
N ILE A 242 17.70 -5.80 3.86
CA ILE A 242 17.05 -4.91 4.83
C ILE A 242 18.07 -4.32 5.81
N ALA A 243 19.21 -5.00 6.03
CA ALA A 243 20.36 -4.42 6.72
C ALA A 243 20.90 -3.16 6.02
N ASP A 244 20.99 -3.14 4.69
CA ASP A 244 21.39 -1.95 3.92
C ASP A 244 20.35 -0.83 4.04
N PHE A 245 19.06 -1.20 4.08
CA PHE A 245 17.99 -0.25 4.37
C PHE A 245 18.17 0.39 5.74
N LEU A 246 18.35 -0.40 6.80
CA LEU A 246 18.61 0.07 8.16
C LEU A 246 19.88 0.93 8.25
N ALA A 247 20.96 0.51 7.59
CA ALA A 247 22.19 1.28 7.51
C ALA A 247 21.96 2.63 6.81
N SER A 248 21.13 2.67 5.77
CA SER A 248 20.76 3.91 5.09
C SER A 248 19.95 4.88 5.97
N LEU A 249 19.34 4.36 7.05
CA LEU A 249 18.64 5.16 8.05
C LEU A 249 19.54 5.59 9.23
N ASN A 250 20.76 5.05 9.38
CA ASN A 250 21.66 5.43 10.49
C ASN A 250 22.04 6.91 10.49
N ALA A 251 22.06 7.57 9.33
CA ALA A 251 22.26 9.03 9.23
C ALA A 251 21.20 9.84 10.00
N LEU A 252 20.15 9.19 10.50
CA LEU A 252 18.97 9.77 11.10
C LEU A 252 18.81 9.34 12.56
N GLN A 253 19.86 8.77 13.17
CA GLN A 253 19.84 8.22 14.54
C GLN A 253 19.33 9.20 15.61
N TYR A 254 19.52 10.51 15.42
CA TYR A 254 19.09 11.55 16.37
C TYR A 254 17.74 12.16 16.02
N ARG A 255 17.16 11.83 14.87
CA ARG A 255 15.87 12.38 14.45
C ARG A 255 14.73 11.62 15.13
N ARG A 256 13.76 12.38 15.61
CA ARG A 256 12.50 11.88 16.15
C ARG A 256 11.38 12.38 15.25
N MET A 257 10.34 11.58 15.14
CA MET A 257 9.17 11.85 14.30
C MET A 257 7.92 11.65 15.15
N ASP A 258 7.11 12.69 15.29
CA ASP A 258 5.78 12.57 15.90
C ASP A 258 4.78 11.98 14.90
N PHE A 259 3.53 11.83 15.33
CA PHE A 259 2.48 11.25 14.49
C PHE A 259 2.17 12.08 13.24
N GLU A 260 2.24 13.41 13.31
CA GLU A 260 1.94 14.30 12.20
C GLU A 260 3.04 14.23 11.12
N GLU A 261 4.30 14.29 11.55
CA GLU A 261 5.43 14.10 10.65
C GLU A 261 5.44 12.67 10.07
N PHE A 262 5.03 11.67 10.85
CA PHE A 262 4.86 10.30 10.35
C PHE A 262 3.80 10.20 9.24
N CYS A 263 2.63 10.81 9.43
CA CYS A 263 1.60 10.86 8.38
C CYS A 263 2.11 11.55 7.12
N THR A 264 2.88 12.63 7.28
CA THR A 264 3.54 13.33 6.17
C THR A 264 4.55 12.43 5.46
N ALA A 265 5.38 11.73 6.22
CA ALA A 265 6.48 10.92 5.71
C ALA A 265 6.02 9.64 5.00
N THR A 266 4.81 9.18 5.32
CA THR A 266 4.21 7.95 4.80
C THR A 266 3.13 8.20 3.76
N LEU A 267 2.97 9.45 3.33
CA LEU A 267 2.06 9.80 2.26
C LEU A 267 2.61 9.31 0.90
N SER A 268 1.81 8.50 0.19
CA SER A 268 2.13 8.13 -1.19
C SER A 268 1.81 9.30 -2.14
N GLU A 269 2.72 9.61 -3.07
CA GLU A 269 2.61 10.67 -4.08
C GLU A 269 1.59 10.35 -5.20
N GLY A 270 0.37 9.99 -4.82
CA GLY A 270 -0.74 9.90 -5.77
C GLY A 270 -1.05 11.26 -6.41
N ASN A 271 -2.01 11.29 -7.33
CA ASN A 271 -2.55 12.54 -7.90
C ASN A 271 -3.45 13.28 -6.88
N ARG A 272 -3.00 13.47 -5.64
CA ARG A 272 -3.71 14.31 -4.67
C ARG A 272 -3.49 15.76 -5.07
N ALA A 273 -4.59 16.51 -5.19
CA ALA A 273 -4.51 17.94 -5.42
C ALA A 273 -3.98 18.62 -4.15
N ILE A 274 -2.96 19.46 -4.30
CA ILE A 274 -2.46 20.28 -3.20
C ILE A 274 -3.43 21.45 -3.05
N VAL A 275 -4.04 21.57 -1.87
CA VAL A 275 -4.85 22.74 -1.52
C VAL A 275 -3.90 23.93 -1.34
N ILE A 276 -4.15 25.01 -2.07
CA ILE A 276 -3.26 26.16 -2.18
C ILE A 276 -3.08 26.85 -0.81
N GLU A 277 -4.17 26.95 -0.05
CA GLU A 277 -4.21 27.55 1.27
C GLU A 277 -3.34 26.77 2.26
N GLU A 278 -3.38 25.44 2.20
CA GLU A 278 -2.56 24.59 3.05
C GLU A 278 -1.08 24.69 2.69
N LEU A 279 -0.75 24.71 1.40
CA LEU A 279 0.63 24.93 0.96
C LEU A 279 1.17 26.29 1.41
N ALA A 280 0.35 27.33 1.35
CA ALA A 280 0.73 28.67 1.77
C ALA A 280 0.97 28.78 3.28
N SER A 281 0.08 28.17 4.07
CA SER A 281 0.24 28.04 5.52
C SER A 281 1.56 27.35 5.87
N GLU A 282 1.87 26.24 5.19
CA GLU A 282 3.11 25.49 5.39
C GLU A 282 4.37 26.24 4.94
N LEU A 283 4.25 27.13 3.96
CA LEU A 283 5.33 28.03 3.52
C LEU A 283 5.49 29.26 4.44
N GLY A 284 4.66 29.39 5.49
CA GLY A 284 4.70 30.52 6.41
C GLY A 284 4.16 31.83 5.82
N LEU A 285 3.32 31.76 4.78
CA LEU A 285 2.64 32.92 4.23
C LEU A 285 1.51 33.32 5.20
N GLY A 286 1.59 34.54 5.74
CA GLY A 286 0.58 35.06 6.66
C GLY A 286 -0.79 35.23 6.00
N PRO A 287 -1.89 35.21 6.77
CA PRO A 287 -3.27 35.31 6.24
C PRO A 287 -3.56 36.62 5.50
N SER A 288 -2.73 37.65 5.70
CA SER A 288 -2.79 38.95 5.02
C SER A 288 -2.08 38.98 3.67
N VAL A 289 -1.29 37.96 3.33
CA VAL A 289 -0.67 37.84 2.00
C VAL A 289 -1.68 37.13 1.09
N PRO A 290 -2.16 37.76 0.00
CA PRO A 290 -3.03 37.08 -0.93
C PRO A 290 -2.24 35.95 -1.58
N VAL A 291 -2.48 34.73 -1.12
CA VAL A 291 -1.83 33.51 -1.61
C VAL A 291 -2.01 33.39 -3.12
N HIS A 292 -3.19 33.79 -3.61
CA HIS A 292 -3.47 33.90 -5.02
C HIS A 292 -2.52 34.86 -5.75
N ALA A 293 -2.10 35.98 -5.16
CA ALA A 293 -1.18 36.94 -5.79
C ALA A 293 0.29 36.45 -5.78
N VAL A 294 0.69 35.68 -4.77
CA VAL A 294 2.04 35.08 -4.70
C VAL A 294 2.17 33.89 -5.65
N LEU A 295 1.13 33.07 -5.73
CA LEU A 295 1.11 31.84 -6.53
C LEU A 295 0.50 32.04 -7.93
N HIS A 296 -0.08 33.21 -8.25
CA HIS A 296 -0.62 33.52 -9.58
C HIS A 296 0.41 33.23 -10.67
N ASP A 297 1.64 33.71 -10.48
CA ASP A 297 2.73 33.53 -11.44
C ASP A 297 3.35 32.12 -11.37
N TRP A 298 3.02 31.38 -10.32
CA TRP A 298 3.54 30.04 -10.05
C TRP A 298 2.62 28.99 -10.64
N ILE A 299 1.36 29.30 -10.91
CA ILE A 299 0.34 28.36 -11.35
C ILE A 299 -0.16 28.77 -12.73
N ARG A 300 -0.15 27.83 -13.69
CA ARG A 300 -0.68 28.04 -15.03
C ARG A 300 -2.20 28.15 -14.97
N HIS A 301 -2.74 29.26 -15.46
CA HIS A 301 -4.20 29.49 -15.55
C HIS A 301 -4.94 28.45 -16.41
N THR A 302 -4.23 27.75 -17.30
CA THR A 302 -4.84 26.77 -18.22
C THR A 302 -5.28 25.48 -17.53
N ASP A 303 -4.57 25.04 -16.50
CA ASP A 303 -4.77 23.71 -15.91
C ASP A 303 -4.53 23.67 -14.40
N GLY A 304 -4.28 24.82 -13.75
CA GLY A 304 -4.05 24.91 -12.31
C GLY A 304 -2.77 24.23 -11.84
N LYS A 305 -1.85 23.87 -12.76
CA LYS A 305 -0.57 23.21 -12.42
C LYS A 305 0.55 24.22 -12.23
N LEU A 306 1.60 23.83 -11.52
CA LEU A 306 2.81 24.66 -11.38
C LEU A 306 3.42 25.00 -12.75
N SER A 307 3.69 26.29 -12.98
CA SER A 307 4.54 26.79 -14.06
C SER A 307 5.99 26.43 -13.78
N PHE A 308 6.87 26.46 -14.78
CA PHE A 308 8.30 26.23 -14.57
C PHE A 308 8.90 27.24 -13.57
N LEU A 309 8.47 28.51 -13.66
CA LEU A 309 8.85 29.55 -12.71
C LEU A 309 8.34 29.23 -11.30
N GLY A 310 7.09 28.77 -11.19
CA GLY A 310 6.52 28.27 -9.95
C GLY A 310 7.37 27.16 -9.37
N PHE A 311 7.67 26.13 -10.15
CA PHE A 311 8.53 25.01 -9.75
C PHE A 311 9.93 25.44 -9.29
N VAL A 312 10.58 26.38 -9.97
CA VAL A 312 11.91 26.90 -9.59
C VAL A 312 11.86 27.74 -8.30
N LYS A 313 10.89 28.64 -8.15
CA LYS A 313 10.70 29.43 -6.92
C LYS A 313 10.32 28.55 -5.73
N LEU A 314 9.55 27.50 -5.98
CA LEU A 314 9.22 26.44 -5.04
C LEU A 314 10.55 25.76 -4.60
N LEU A 315 11.41 25.30 -5.54
CA LEU A 315 12.68 24.60 -5.24
C LEU A 315 13.73 25.39 -4.46
N HIS A 316 13.86 26.68 -4.74
CA HIS A 316 14.89 27.53 -4.11
C HIS A 316 14.39 28.30 -2.88
N GLY A 317 13.12 28.10 -2.50
CA GLY A 317 12.44 28.92 -1.50
C GLY A 317 12.06 30.30 -2.04
N VAL A 318 11.00 30.88 -1.48
CA VAL A 318 10.68 32.30 -1.73
C VAL A 318 11.84 33.11 -1.16
N SER A 319 12.68 33.70 -2.01
CA SER A 319 13.68 34.65 -1.53
C SER A 319 12.95 35.73 -0.73
N SER A 320 13.40 35.99 0.50
CA SER A 320 12.85 36.95 1.46
C SER A 320 12.70 38.38 0.90
N ARG A 321 13.27 38.66 -0.28
CA ARG A 321 13.11 39.92 -1.01
C ARG A 321 11.73 40.14 -1.64
N ILE A 322 10.92 39.10 -1.85
CA ILE A 322 9.57 39.27 -2.44
C ILE A 322 8.54 39.66 -1.37
N VAL A 323 8.68 39.16 -0.14
CA VAL A 323 7.80 39.52 0.99
C VAL A 323 7.86 41.01 1.31
N ALA A 324 9.03 41.63 1.14
CA ALA A 324 9.21 43.07 1.34
C ALA A 324 8.56 43.95 0.24
N LYS A 325 8.11 43.38 -0.88
CA LYS A 325 7.41 44.11 -1.95
C LYS A 325 5.89 44.01 -1.88
N ALA A 326 5.35 43.24 -0.94
CA ALA A 326 3.91 43.06 -0.72
C ALA A 326 3.44 43.59 0.64
N GLN A 327 4.28 44.37 1.34
CA GLN A 327 3.92 45.16 2.53
C GLN A 327 3.53 46.58 2.15
#